data_AF-A0A920RJV1-F1
#
_entry.id   AF-A0A920RJV1-F1
#
_cell.length_a   1.000
_cell.length_b   1.000
_cell.length_c   1.000
_cell.angle_alpha   90.00
_cell.angle_beta   90.00
_cell.angle_gamma   90.00
#
_symmetry.space_group_name_H-M   'P 1'
#
loop_
_entity.id
_entity.type
_entity.pdbx_description
1 polymer ?
#
loop_
_entity_poly.entity_id
_entity_poly.type
_entity_poly.pdbx_seq_one_letter_code
_entity_poly.pdbx_strand_id
1 'polypeptide(L)'
;MLDWLADEFVRSGWQIKRLHRLILDSWAFRQSSSRTLELDRIDPDNLLLARMSIRRLESEALRDAILAISGSMNSGMFGQPVSVMEDAVGQIVLGKKNLDGERKPTKTIDLEGEQFRRSLYVQVRRTRPLGVLETFDVPVMTPNCSKGPSSNVAPQSLMLMNSDFVIEYSERLASGS
;
A
#
# COMPACT_ATOMS: atom_id res chain seq x y z
N MET A 1 9.64 -14.66 26.83
CA MET A 1 9.74 -14.79 25.34
C MET A 1 10.67 -13.74 24.76
N LEU A 2 10.48 -12.45 25.10
CA LEU A 2 11.38 -11.38 24.64
C LEU A 2 12.83 -11.57 25.11
N ASP A 3 13.03 -12.12 26.32
CA ASP A 3 14.38 -12.40 26.84
C ASP A 3 15.11 -13.48 26.03
N TRP A 4 14.37 -14.51 25.58
CA TRP A 4 14.93 -15.55 24.72
C TRP A 4 15.30 -15.00 23.35
N LEU A 5 14.47 -14.10 22.80
CA LEU A 5 14.75 -13.44 21.53
C LEU A 5 15.98 -12.53 21.63
N ALA A 6 16.15 -11.84 22.75
CA ALA A 6 17.32 -11.02 23.04
C ALA A 6 18.59 -11.88 23.15
N ASP A 7 18.53 -13.01 23.85
CA ASP A 7 19.66 -13.96 23.95
C ASP A 7 20.04 -14.53 22.57
N GLU A 8 19.07 -14.95 21.76
CA GLU A 8 19.33 -15.44 20.39
C GLU A 8 19.90 -14.34 19.48
N PHE A 9 19.49 -13.08 19.67
CA PHE A 9 20.06 -11.96 18.92
C PHE A 9 21.54 -11.74 19.24
N VAL A 10 21.93 -11.83 20.52
CA VAL A 10 23.34 -11.74 20.93
C VAL A 10 24.13 -12.94 20.42
N ARG A 11 23.61 -14.17 20.59
CA ARG A 11 24.25 -15.42 20.13
C ARG A 11 24.43 -15.48 18.62
N SER A 12 23.50 -14.91 17.87
CA SER A 12 23.57 -14.86 16.40
C SER A 12 24.48 -13.75 15.85
N GLY A 13 25.20 -13.04 16.73
CA GLY A 13 26.18 -12.02 16.35
C GLY A 13 25.53 -10.69 15.96
N TRP A 14 24.43 -10.32 16.60
CA TRP A 14 23.76 -9.03 16.40
C TRP A 14 23.26 -8.81 14.95
N GLN A 15 22.93 -9.92 14.26
CA GLN A 15 22.49 -9.87 12.87
C GLN A 15 21.00 -9.53 12.76
N ILE A 16 20.70 -8.26 12.46
CA ILE A 16 19.32 -7.75 12.33
C ILE A 16 18.50 -8.57 11.31
N LYS A 17 19.08 -8.92 10.16
CA LYS A 17 18.36 -9.71 9.13
C LYS A 17 17.93 -11.08 9.64
N ARG A 18 18.76 -11.72 10.47
CA ARG A 18 18.45 -13.03 11.05
C ARG A 18 17.36 -12.91 12.11
N LEU A 19 17.44 -11.87 12.95
CA LEU A 19 16.38 -11.57 13.92
C LEU A 19 15.04 -11.33 13.23
N HIS A 20 15.02 -10.50 12.17
CA HIS A 20 13.81 -10.27 11.38
C HIS A 20 13.26 -11.56 10.80
N ARG A 21 14.09 -12.39 10.17
CA ARG A 21 13.65 -13.69 9.63
C ARG A 21 13.02 -14.56 10.71
N LEU A 22 13.67 -14.67 11.88
CA LEU A 22 13.18 -15.47 12.99
C LEU A 22 11.82 -14.98 13.53
N ILE A 23 11.62 -13.66 13.64
CA ILE A 23 10.32 -13.09 14.01
C ILE A 23 9.28 -13.37 12.93
N LEU A 24 9.60 -13.10 11.67
CA LEU A 24 8.69 -13.26 10.52
C LEU A 24 8.29 -14.73 10.28
N ASP A 25 9.17 -15.67 10.61
CA ASP A 25 8.91 -17.11 10.50
C ASP A 25 8.27 -17.69 11.78
N SER A 26 8.10 -16.91 12.85
CA SER A 26 7.46 -17.41 14.07
C SER A 26 6.00 -17.79 13.84
N TRP A 27 5.50 -18.77 14.60
CA TRP A 27 4.08 -19.16 14.54
C TRP A 27 3.17 -17.99 14.91
N ALA A 28 3.55 -17.22 15.94
CA ALA A 28 2.81 -16.04 16.38
C ALA A 28 2.68 -14.97 15.28
N PHE A 29 3.75 -14.70 14.51
CA PHE A 29 3.70 -13.73 13.41
C PHE A 29 2.86 -14.22 12.21
N ARG A 30 2.86 -15.54 11.97
CA ARG A 30 2.14 -16.18 10.85
C ARG A 30 0.72 -16.65 11.21
N GLN A 31 0.22 -16.31 12.39
CA GLN A 31 -1.16 -16.63 12.75
C GLN A 31 -2.14 -16.03 11.74
N SER A 32 -3.24 -16.76 11.50
CA SER A 32 -4.36 -16.22 10.72
C SER A 32 -5.14 -15.18 11.55
N SER A 33 -5.69 -14.18 10.88
CA SER A 33 -6.66 -13.24 11.46
C SER A 33 -8.12 -13.72 11.33
N SER A 34 -8.35 -14.94 10.83
CA SER A 34 -9.68 -15.55 10.69
C SER A 34 -10.40 -15.61 12.04
N ARG A 35 -11.68 -15.25 12.02
CA ARG A 35 -12.58 -15.40 13.16
C ARG A 35 -13.28 -16.74 13.08
N THR A 36 -13.47 -17.39 14.23
CA THR A 36 -14.21 -18.65 14.35
C THR A 36 -15.14 -18.51 15.55
N LEU A 37 -16.34 -19.07 15.47
CA LEU A 37 -17.36 -18.95 16.53
C LEU A 37 -16.84 -19.41 17.91
N GLU A 38 -15.97 -20.42 17.94
CA GLU A 38 -15.36 -20.89 19.20
C GLU A 38 -14.38 -19.87 19.79
N LEU A 39 -13.48 -19.32 18.95
CA LEU A 39 -12.52 -18.30 19.37
C LEU A 39 -13.23 -17.02 19.81
N ASP A 40 -14.28 -16.60 19.10
CA ASP A 40 -15.05 -15.42 19.45
C ASP A 40 -15.88 -15.59 20.73
N ARG A 41 -16.26 -16.83 21.10
CA ARG A 41 -16.91 -17.12 22.38
C ARG A 41 -15.95 -17.03 23.56
N ILE A 42 -14.69 -17.42 23.37
CA ILE A 42 -13.68 -17.49 24.43
C ILE A 42 -12.95 -16.15 24.58
N ASP A 43 -12.57 -15.53 23.48
CA ASP A 43 -11.78 -14.29 23.42
C ASP A 43 -12.25 -13.37 22.27
N PRO A 44 -13.44 -12.75 22.41
CA PRO A 44 -14.00 -11.88 21.37
C PRO A 44 -13.09 -10.69 21.03
N ASP A 45 -12.36 -10.17 22.02
CA ASP A 45 -11.51 -8.99 21.90
C ASP A 45 -10.05 -9.31 21.53
N ASN A 46 -9.71 -10.60 21.36
CA ASN A 46 -8.36 -11.08 21.04
C ASN A 46 -7.28 -10.68 22.07
N LEU A 47 -7.63 -10.58 23.35
CA LEU A 47 -6.70 -10.21 24.42
C LEU A 47 -5.65 -11.29 24.69
N LEU A 48 -5.99 -12.56 24.42
CA LEU A 48 -5.11 -13.70 24.57
C LEU A 48 -4.28 -13.98 23.31
N LEU A 49 -4.43 -13.16 22.26
CA LEU A 49 -3.72 -13.29 20.97
C LEU A 49 -3.90 -14.68 20.34
N ALA A 50 -5.13 -15.21 20.42
CA ALA A 50 -5.50 -16.49 19.82
C ALA A 50 -5.58 -16.42 18.28
N ARG A 51 -5.63 -15.20 17.73
CA ARG A 51 -5.55 -14.90 16.30
C ARG A 51 -4.66 -13.70 16.05
N MET A 52 -4.22 -13.52 14.81
CA MET A 52 -3.52 -12.30 14.41
C MET A 52 -4.49 -11.12 14.38
N SER A 53 -4.12 -10.01 15.02
CA SER A 53 -4.91 -8.78 14.93
C SER A 53 -4.83 -8.21 13.51
N ILE A 54 -6.00 -7.90 12.93
CA ILE A 54 -6.08 -7.25 11.62
C ILE A 54 -5.34 -5.91 11.70
N ARG A 55 -4.39 -5.71 10.79
CA ARG A 55 -3.69 -4.46 10.63
C ARG A 55 -4.16 -3.79 9.35
N ARG A 56 -4.48 -2.50 9.45
CA ARG A 56 -4.76 -1.68 8.29
C ARG A 56 -3.50 -1.56 7.43
N LEU A 57 -3.65 -1.68 6.11
CA LEU A 57 -2.57 -1.41 5.18
C LEU A 57 -2.33 0.10 5.04
N GLU A 58 -1.06 0.47 4.94
CA GLU A 58 -0.64 1.81 4.53
C GLU A 58 -1.01 2.04 3.05
N SER A 59 -1.11 3.31 2.65
CA SER A 59 -1.57 3.72 1.32
C SER A 59 -0.79 3.06 0.18
N GLU A 60 0.54 3.03 0.31
CA GLU A 60 1.47 2.46 -0.65
C GLU A 60 1.37 0.94 -0.70
N ALA A 61 1.23 0.31 0.48
CA ALA A 61 1.07 -1.13 0.60
C ALA A 61 -0.25 -1.60 0.00
N LEU A 62 -1.32 -0.81 0.13
CA LEU A 62 -2.61 -1.10 -0.49
C LEU A 62 -2.51 -1.04 -2.02
N ARG A 63 -1.98 0.05 -2.59
CA ARG A 63 -1.80 0.17 -4.03
C ARG A 63 -0.90 -0.94 -4.57
N ASP A 64 0.23 -1.20 -3.90
CA ASP A 64 1.15 -2.26 -4.32
C ASP A 64 0.49 -3.65 -4.22
N ALA A 65 -0.34 -3.92 -3.20
CA ALA A 65 -1.09 -5.16 -3.10
C ALA A 65 -2.06 -5.33 -4.28
N ILE A 66 -2.80 -4.29 -4.67
CA ILE A 66 -3.71 -4.31 -5.82
C ILE A 66 -2.96 -4.62 -7.13
N LEU A 67 -1.79 -4.00 -7.34
CA LEU A 67 -0.94 -4.30 -8.50
C LEU A 67 -0.39 -5.72 -8.48
N ALA A 68 -0.02 -6.23 -7.31
CA ALA A 68 0.54 -7.57 -7.16
C ALA A 68 -0.52 -8.65 -7.43
N ILE A 69 -1.71 -8.53 -6.83
CA ILE A 69 -2.77 -9.53 -6.99
C ILE A 69 -3.31 -9.56 -8.42
N SER A 70 -3.38 -8.40 -9.09
CA SER A 70 -3.86 -8.28 -10.48
C SER A 70 -2.83 -8.69 -11.53
N GLY A 71 -1.65 -9.17 -11.12
CA GLY A 71 -0.57 -9.57 -12.03
C GLY A 71 0.09 -8.40 -12.79
N SER A 72 -0.33 -7.16 -12.54
CA SER A 72 0.15 -5.99 -13.29
C SER A 72 1.49 -5.45 -12.78
N MET A 73 1.91 -5.81 -11.55
CA MET A 73 3.07 -5.20 -10.89
C MET A 73 4.36 -5.27 -11.70
N ASN A 74 4.96 -4.10 -11.93
CA ASN A 74 6.31 -3.95 -12.45
C ASN A 74 7.32 -3.88 -11.28
N SER A 75 8.19 -4.89 -11.18
CA SER A 75 9.23 -5.02 -10.15
C SER A 75 10.55 -4.31 -10.48
N GLY A 76 10.59 -3.54 -11.58
CA GLY A 76 11.74 -2.77 -12.05
C GLY A 76 12.28 -1.83 -10.97
N MET A 77 13.55 -2.04 -10.60
CA MET A 77 14.25 -1.21 -9.63
C MET A 77 15.02 -0.07 -10.29
N PHE A 78 15.22 1.01 -9.53
CA PHE A 78 15.95 2.22 -9.95
C PHE A 78 15.29 2.98 -11.10
N GLY A 79 15.92 4.04 -11.61
CA GLY A 79 15.37 4.86 -12.69
C GLY A 79 14.56 6.06 -12.21
N GLN A 80 13.97 6.76 -13.18
CA GLN A 80 13.23 8.00 -12.93
C GLN A 80 11.90 7.73 -12.21
N PRO A 81 11.42 8.67 -11.39
CA PRO A 81 10.11 8.56 -10.77
C PRO A 81 8.98 8.72 -11.79
N VAL A 82 7.89 8.00 -11.58
CA VAL A 82 6.66 8.08 -12.37
C VAL A 82 5.96 9.39 -12.04
N SER A 83 5.79 10.26 -13.03
CA SER A 83 5.17 11.57 -12.82
C SER A 83 3.67 11.45 -12.51
N VAL A 84 3.17 12.45 -11.79
CA VAL A 84 1.74 12.64 -11.53
C VAL A 84 1.20 13.84 -12.31
N MET A 85 -0.04 13.74 -12.75
CA MET A 85 -0.77 14.79 -13.45
C MET A 85 -2.19 14.92 -12.91
N GLU A 86 -2.88 15.96 -13.34
CA GLU A 86 -4.29 16.19 -13.01
C GLU A 86 -5.11 15.74 -14.22
N ASP A 87 -6.15 14.95 -14.00
CA ASP A 87 -7.06 14.49 -15.05
C ASP A 87 -8.14 15.53 -15.39
N ALA A 88 -9.10 15.16 -16.24
CA ALA A 88 -10.18 16.06 -16.67
C ALA A 88 -11.14 16.47 -15.53
N VAL A 89 -11.16 15.71 -14.43
CA VAL A 89 -12.06 15.90 -13.27
C VAL A 89 -11.31 16.53 -12.08
N GLY A 90 -10.01 16.81 -12.23
CA GLY A 90 -9.18 17.42 -11.18
C GLY A 90 -8.51 16.40 -10.24
N GLN A 91 -8.63 15.10 -10.51
CA GLN A 91 -7.95 14.08 -9.70
C GLN A 91 -6.48 13.95 -10.09
N ILE A 92 -5.64 13.70 -9.09
CA ILE A 92 -4.22 13.46 -9.33
C ILE A 92 -3.99 11.98 -9.65
N VAL A 93 -3.60 11.71 -10.89
CA VAL A 93 -3.38 10.37 -11.45
C VAL A 93 -1.93 10.21 -11.94
N LEU A 94 -1.51 8.97 -12.19
CA LEU A 94 -0.23 8.71 -12.84
C LEU A 94 -0.30 9.18 -14.29
N GLY A 95 0.69 9.96 -14.71
CA GLY A 95 0.74 10.45 -16.08
C GLY A 95 1.81 11.51 -16.29
N LYS A 96 2.20 11.65 -17.55
CA LYS A 96 3.05 12.75 -18.01
C LYS A 96 2.14 13.84 -18.58
N LYS A 97 2.25 15.06 -18.03
CA LYS A 97 1.53 16.22 -18.60
C LYS A 97 2.03 16.49 -20.01
N ASN A 98 1.16 16.32 -21.00
CA ASN A 98 1.27 17.00 -22.29
C ASN A 98 0.53 18.32 -22.17
N LEU A 99 1.27 19.42 -22.24
CA LEU A 99 0.71 20.76 -22.30
C LEU A 99 0.90 21.26 -23.73
N ASP A 100 -0.18 21.63 -24.41
CA ASP A 100 -0.07 22.41 -25.64
C ASP A 100 0.49 23.82 -25.33
N GLY A 101 0.83 24.60 -26.37
CA GLY A 101 1.32 25.99 -26.21
C GLY A 101 0.37 26.90 -25.40
N GLU A 102 -0.90 26.53 -25.26
CA GLU A 102 -1.92 27.21 -24.46
C GLU A 102 -2.10 26.64 -23.04
N ARG A 103 -1.22 25.72 -22.58
CA ARG A 103 -1.30 25.00 -21.29
C ARG A 103 -2.57 24.15 -21.07
N LYS A 104 -3.27 23.78 -22.15
CA LYS A 104 -4.37 22.81 -22.09
C LYS A 104 -3.80 21.38 -22.02
N PRO A 105 -4.38 20.49 -21.20
CA PRO A 105 -3.98 19.08 -21.16
C PRO A 105 -4.35 18.39 -22.48
N THR A 106 -3.35 17.87 -23.20
CA THR A 106 -3.51 17.09 -24.44
C THR A 106 -3.65 15.59 -24.11
N LYS A 107 -3.84 14.72 -25.13
CA LYS A 107 -3.90 13.25 -25.00
C LYS A 107 -2.84 12.72 -24.03
N THR A 108 -3.29 11.85 -23.12
CA THR A 108 -2.47 11.11 -22.15
C THR A 108 -1.32 10.39 -22.86
N ILE A 109 -0.08 10.63 -22.42
CA ILE A 109 1.07 9.86 -22.87
C ILE A 109 0.99 8.49 -22.22
N ASP A 110 1.13 7.43 -23.00
CA ASP A 110 1.32 6.09 -22.46
C ASP A 110 2.57 6.07 -21.57
N LEU A 111 2.46 5.42 -20.42
CA LEU A 111 3.54 5.27 -19.46
C LEU A 111 4.36 4.01 -19.73
N GLU A 112 4.07 3.25 -20.79
CA GLU A 112 4.87 2.11 -21.26
C GLU A 112 5.11 1.06 -20.16
N GLY A 113 4.15 0.88 -19.24
CA GLY A 113 4.25 -0.05 -18.12
C GLY A 113 4.87 0.56 -16.84
N GLU A 114 5.35 1.80 -16.88
CA GLU A 114 5.84 2.51 -15.69
C GLU A 114 4.70 2.79 -14.68
N GLN A 115 3.44 2.87 -15.13
CA GLN A 115 2.27 3.06 -14.26
C GLN A 115 2.08 1.92 -13.25
N PHE A 116 2.63 0.73 -13.53
CA PHE A 116 2.50 -0.43 -12.66
C PHE A 116 3.68 -0.61 -11.70
N ARG A 117 4.58 0.37 -11.64
CA ARG A 117 5.69 0.33 -10.68
C ARG A 117 5.18 0.47 -9.26
N ARG A 118 5.97 -0.08 -8.34
CA ARG A 118 5.78 0.08 -6.90
C ARG A 118 5.58 1.55 -6.53
N SER A 119 4.73 1.81 -5.56
CA SER A 119 4.36 3.15 -5.10
C SER A 119 5.57 3.96 -4.65
N LEU A 120 6.65 3.29 -4.23
CA LEU A 120 7.97 3.88 -3.94
C LEU A 120 8.54 4.72 -5.10
N TYR A 121 8.23 4.36 -6.36
CA TYR A 121 8.72 5.04 -7.55
C TYR A 121 7.76 6.13 -8.06
N VAL A 122 6.64 6.38 -7.37
CA VAL A 122 5.72 7.47 -7.73
C VAL A 122 6.33 8.80 -7.29
N GLN A 123 6.26 9.80 -8.16
CA GLN A 123 6.73 11.14 -7.86
C GLN A 123 5.89 11.76 -6.73
N VAL A 124 6.50 11.99 -5.58
CA VAL A 124 5.87 12.68 -4.46
C VAL A 124 5.82 14.19 -4.73
N ARG A 125 4.63 14.77 -4.81
CA ARG A 125 4.43 16.22 -4.88
C ARG A 125 3.55 16.67 -3.72
N ARG A 126 4.06 17.60 -2.90
CA ARG A 126 3.38 18.08 -1.68
C ARG A 126 1.97 18.61 -1.91
N THR A 127 1.75 19.30 -3.03
CA THR A 127 0.46 19.91 -3.39
C THR A 127 -0.39 19.03 -4.31
N ARG A 128 0.12 17.87 -4.72
CA ARG A 128 -0.52 16.97 -5.68
C ARG A 128 -0.15 15.51 -5.33
N PRO A 129 -0.56 15.01 -4.16
CA PRO A 129 -0.40 13.59 -3.84
C PRO A 129 -1.23 12.75 -4.83
N LEU A 130 -0.81 11.51 -5.09
CA LEU A 130 -1.60 10.62 -5.95
C LEU A 130 -2.95 10.32 -5.27
N GLY A 131 -4.07 10.45 -5.98
CA GLY A 131 -5.41 10.40 -5.38
C GLY A 131 -5.72 9.11 -4.62
N VAL A 132 -5.23 7.96 -5.12
CA VAL A 132 -5.33 6.67 -4.40
C VAL A 132 -4.56 6.68 -3.09
N LEU A 133 -3.39 7.33 -3.03
CA LEU A 133 -2.61 7.38 -1.80
C LEU A 133 -3.22 8.38 -0.81
N GLU A 134 -3.67 9.52 -1.31
CA GLU A 134 -4.33 10.56 -0.52
C GLU A 134 -5.58 10.04 0.20
N THR A 135 -6.43 9.30 -0.51
CA THR A 135 -7.66 8.73 0.07
C THR A 135 -7.36 7.77 1.22
N PHE A 136 -6.23 7.05 1.14
CA PHE A 136 -5.77 6.13 2.17
C PHE A 136 -4.73 6.75 3.11
N ASP A 137 -4.94 8.02 3.49
CA ASP A 137 -4.24 8.71 4.56
C ASP A 137 -2.70 8.77 4.38
N VAL A 138 -2.19 8.90 3.15
CA VAL A 138 -0.75 9.15 2.94
C VAL A 138 -0.28 10.35 3.77
N PRO A 139 0.85 10.27 4.49
CA PRO A 139 1.29 11.35 5.36
C PRO A 139 1.60 12.63 4.57
N VAL A 140 0.96 13.73 4.97
CA VAL A 140 1.25 15.07 4.42
C VAL A 140 2.49 15.67 5.09
N MET A 141 3.36 16.31 4.30
CA MET A 141 4.64 16.87 4.80
C MET A 141 4.52 18.29 5.39
N THR A 142 3.37 18.64 5.98
CA THR A 142 3.10 19.99 6.50
C THR A 142 2.23 19.98 7.76
N PRO A 143 2.79 20.25 8.97
CA PRO A 143 4.20 20.12 9.36
C PRO A 143 4.66 18.65 9.33
N ASN A 144 5.96 18.38 9.46
CA ASN A 144 6.55 17.03 9.41
C ASN A 144 5.69 16.01 10.17
N CYS A 145 4.99 15.14 9.44
CA CYS A 145 4.17 14.09 10.01
C CYS A 145 5.06 12.87 10.27
N SER A 146 5.37 12.57 11.54
CA SER A 146 6.22 11.43 11.91
C SER A 146 5.46 10.09 11.97
N LYS A 147 4.12 10.14 11.98
CA LYS A 147 3.24 8.97 12.01
C LYS A 147 2.02 9.25 11.14
N GLY A 148 1.79 8.40 10.13
CA GLY A 148 0.63 8.50 9.25
C GLY A 148 -0.68 8.40 10.04
N PRO A 149 -1.71 9.23 9.73
CA PRO A 149 -3.04 9.02 10.27
C PRO A 149 -3.62 7.71 9.71
N SER A 150 -4.45 7.03 10.49
CA SER A 150 -5.19 5.86 10.04
C SER A 150 -6.67 6.05 10.33
N SER A 151 -7.46 6.26 9.28
CA SER A 151 -8.91 6.46 9.35
C SER A 151 -9.65 5.24 8.80
N ASN A 152 -10.95 5.12 9.08
CA ASN A 152 -11.87 4.16 8.45
C ASN A 152 -13.11 4.93 7.96
N VAL A 153 -12.89 5.90 7.08
CA VAL A 153 -13.95 6.83 6.64
C VAL A 153 -14.67 6.30 5.40
N ALA A 154 -15.96 6.65 5.25
CA ALA A 154 -16.79 6.20 4.13
C ALA A 154 -16.15 6.42 2.74
N PRO A 155 -15.42 7.53 2.46
CA PRO A 155 -14.75 7.71 1.17
C PRO A 155 -13.75 6.60 0.81
N GLN A 156 -13.06 6.02 1.80
CA GLN A 156 -12.09 4.93 1.55
C GLN A 156 -12.81 3.68 1.05
N SER A 157 -13.91 3.29 1.69
CA SER A 157 -14.74 2.17 1.24
C SER A 157 -15.38 2.45 -0.12
N LEU A 158 -15.88 3.67 -0.33
CA LEU A 158 -16.53 4.06 -1.58
C LEU A 158 -15.54 4.00 -2.76
N MET A 159 -14.28 4.40 -2.53
CA MET A 159 -13.22 4.30 -3.51
C MET A 159 -12.90 2.85 -3.88
N LEU A 160 -12.88 1.93 -2.90
CA LEU A 160 -12.70 0.50 -3.18
C LEU A 160 -13.85 -0.10 -4.00
N MET A 161 -15.04 0.46 -3.91
CA MET A 161 -16.21 -0.07 -4.62
C MET A 161 -16.36 0.51 -6.03
N ASN A 162 -15.99 1.78 -6.25
CA ASN A 162 -16.42 2.52 -7.44
C ASN A 162 -15.32 3.30 -8.15
N SER A 163 -14.06 3.27 -7.71
CA SER A 163 -13.02 4.01 -8.43
C SER A 163 -12.59 3.28 -9.70
N ASP A 164 -12.35 4.04 -10.77
CA ASP A 164 -11.83 3.53 -12.04
C ASP A 164 -10.54 2.71 -11.83
N PHE A 165 -9.69 3.16 -10.90
CA PHE A 165 -8.50 2.43 -10.48
C PHE A 165 -8.85 1.01 -10.02
N VAL A 166 -9.76 0.83 -9.06
CA VAL A 166 -10.07 -0.51 -8.54
C VAL A 166 -10.84 -1.35 -9.54
N ILE A 167 -11.73 -0.74 -10.33
CA ILE A 167 -12.47 -1.44 -11.39
C ILE A 167 -11.49 -1.98 -12.44
N GLU A 168 -10.55 -1.17 -12.93
CA GLU A 168 -9.55 -1.59 -13.93
C GLU A 168 -8.74 -2.80 -13.45
N TYR A 169 -8.21 -2.78 -12.23
CA TYR A 169 -7.41 -3.91 -11.71
C TYR A 169 -8.27 -5.12 -11.34
N SER A 170 -9.55 -4.93 -11.02
CA SER A 170 -10.49 -6.03 -10.82
C SER A 170 -10.79 -6.76 -12.13
N GLU A 171 -10.96 -6.01 -13.23
CA GLU A 171 -11.13 -6.57 -14.57
C GLU A 171 -9.87 -7.31 -15.06
N ARG A 172 -8.68 -6.77 -14.78
CA ARG A 172 -7.41 -7.47 -15.06
C ARG A 172 -7.25 -8.76 -14.27
N LEU A 173 -7.63 -8.74 -12.99
CA LEU A 173 -7.63 -9.93 -12.15
C LEU A 173 -8.61 -11.00 -12.67
N ALA A 174 -9.80 -10.58 -13.10
CA ALA A 174 -10.83 -11.48 -13.61
C ALA A 174 -10.52 -12.03 -15.02
N SER A 175 -9.84 -11.25 -15.86
CA SER A 175 -9.53 -11.65 -17.24
C SER A 175 -8.39 -12.68 -17.34
N GLY A 176 -7.70 -12.97 -16.24
CA GLY A 176 -6.69 -14.04 -16.16
C GLY A 176 -5.45 -13.69 -16.99
N SER A 177 -4.42 -13.21 -16.30
CA SER A 177 -3.06 -13.17 -16.84
C SER A 177 -2.50 -14.58 -17.01
#